data_AF-A0AAV7Q550-F1
#
_entry.id   AF-A0AAV7Q550-F1
#
_cell.length_a   1.000
_cell.length_b   1.000
_cell.length_c   1.000
_cell.angle_alpha   90.00
_cell.angle_beta   90.00
_cell.angle_gamma   90.00
#
_symmetry.space_group_name_H-M   'P 1'
#
loop_
_entity.id
_entity.type
_entity.pdbx_description
1 polymer ?
#
loop_
_entity_poly.entity_id
_entity_poly.type
_entity_poly.pdbx_seq_one_letter_code
_entity_poly.pdbx_strand_id
1 'polypeptide(L)' 'VLVTAPNIIHVDIAVSVAIQVEGLTSDIKMEVYFENQLKAKNCSRPETFTLNSNNKYMEVRKL' A
#
# COMPACT_ATOMS: atom_id res chain seq x y z
N VAL A 1 -0.55 9.29 -7.62
CA VAL A 1 -0.55 8.34 -6.47
C VAL A 1 0.51 8.78 -5.51
N LEU A 2 0.16 8.97 -4.24
CA LEU A 2 1.09 9.23 -3.15
C LEU A 2 1.16 7.99 -2.28
N VAL A 3 2.36 7.48 -2.02
CA VAL A 3 2.62 6.34 -1.13
C VAL A 3 3.49 6.83 0.02
N THR A 4 3.05 6.60 1.25
CA THR A 4 3.80 6.93 2.46
C THR A 4 4.10 5.65 3.22
N ALA A 5 5.37 5.41 3.53
CA ALA A 5 5.85 4.25 4.27
C ALA A 5 7.06 4.66 5.15
N PRO A 6 7.44 3.85 6.15
CA PRO A 6 8.67 4.08 6.90
C PRO A 6 9.90 4.04 5.99
N ASN A 7 10.93 4.82 6.35
CA ASN A 7 12.19 4.84 5.61
C ASN A 7 12.97 3.50 5.69
N ILE A 8 12.74 2.73 6.75
CA ILE A 8 13.35 1.42 6.99
C ILE A 8 12.23 0.43 7.28
N ILE A 9 12.23 -0.69 6.55
CA ILE A 9 11.30 -1.81 6.75
C ILE A 9 12.10 -2.97 7.34
N HIS A 10 11.68 -3.42 8.51
CA HIS A 10 12.25 -4.61 9.14
C HIS A 10 11.47 -5.84 8.68
N VAL A 11 12.19 -6.88 8.28
CA VAL A 11 11.58 -8.17 7.89
C VAL A 11 10.79 -8.74 9.07
N ASP A 12 9.61 -9.28 8.79
CA ASP A 12 8.67 -9.87 9.77
C ASP A 12 8.07 -8.90 10.79
N ILE A 13 8.24 -7.58 10.61
CA ILE A 13 7.60 -6.56 11.43
C ILE A 13 6.52 -5.86 10.61
N ALA A 14 5.28 -5.90 11.10
CA ALA A 14 4.18 -5.21 10.45
C ALA A 14 4.40 -3.69 10.45
N VAL A 15 4.27 -3.06 9.29
CA VAL A 15 4.47 -1.62 9.10
C VAL A 15 3.23 -0.96 8.50
N SER A 16 2.94 0.27 8.92
CA SER A 16 1.83 1.03 8.34
C SER A 16 2.25 1.68 7.02
N VAL A 17 1.48 1.43 5.97
CA VAL A 17 1.62 2.07 4.66
C VAL A 17 0.32 2.82 4.35
N ALA A 18 0.45 4.06 3.91
CA ALA A 18 -0.66 4.89 3.45
C ALA A 18 -0.59 5.08 1.94
N ILE A 19 -1.75 5.01 1.29
CA ILE A 19 -1.89 5.26 -0.14
C ILE A 19 -2.99 6.30 -0.33
N GLN A 20 -2.70 7.32 -1.14
CA GLN A 20 -3.65 8.35 -1.55
C GLN A 20 -3.61 8.53 -3.06
N VAL A 21 -4.77 8.66 -3.69
CA VAL A 21 -4.87 8.95 -5.13
C VAL A 21 -5.87 10.08 -5.35
N GLU A 22 -5.43 11.13 -6.04
CA GLU A 22 -6.26 12.28 -6.38
C GLU A 22 -6.78 12.19 -7.82
N GLY A 23 -7.90 12.86 -8.09
CA GLY A 23 -8.49 12.94 -9.43
C GLY A 23 -9.27 11.69 -9.86
N LEU A 24 -9.55 10.76 -8.94
CA LEU A 24 -10.36 9.58 -9.23
C LEU A 24 -11.84 9.93 -9.31
N THR A 25 -12.49 9.42 -10.35
CA THR A 25 -13.94 9.50 -10.57
C THR A 25 -14.65 8.17 -10.28
N SER A 26 -13.89 7.13 -9.94
CA SER A 26 -14.39 5.78 -9.66
C SER A 26 -13.59 5.11 -8.55
N ASP A 27 -14.23 4.15 -7.88
CA ASP A 27 -13.60 3.30 -6.88
C ASP A 27 -12.48 2.45 -7.49
N ILE A 28 -11.37 2.30 -6.76
CA ILE A 28 -10.21 1.52 -7.18
C ILE A 28 -9.82 0.53 -6.09
N LYS A 29 -9.42 -0.67 -6.52
CA LYS A 29 -8.76 -1.65 -5.67
C LYS A 29 -7.32 -1.83 -6.14
N MET A 30 -6.38 -1.88 -5.20
CA MET A 30 -4.96 -2.09 -5.49
C MET A 30 -4.41 -3.14 -4.54
N GLU A 31 -3.57 -4.03 -5.05
CA GLU A 31 -2.78 -4.94 -4.23
C GLU A 31 -1.39 -4.34 -4.00
N VAL A 32 -0.97 -4.30 -2.73
CA VAL A 32 0.33 -3.76 -2.34
C VAL A 32 1.06 -4.82 -1.54
N TYR A 33 2.35 -4.98 -1.79
CA TYR A 33 3.24 -5.92 -1.11
C TYR A 33 4.67 -5.39 -1.12
N PHE A 34 5.51 -5.93 -0.24
CA PHE A 34 6.95 -5.68 -0.30
C PHE A 34 7.64 -6.68 -1.23
N GLU A 35 8.52 -6.17 -2.08
CA GLU A 35 9.33 -6.98 -2.99
C GLU A 35 10.82 -6.73 -2.74
N ASN A 36 11.58 -7.82 -2.62
CA ASN A 36 13.02 -7.76 -2.71
C ASN A 36 13.43 -7.59 -4.18
N GLN A 37 13.76 -6.37 -4.59
CA GLN A 37 14.11 -6.04 -5.97
C GLN A 37 15.33 -6.79 -6.51
N LEU A 38 16.28 -7.20 -5.66
CA LEU A 38 17.47 -7.95 -6.10
C LEU A 38 17.16 -9.42 -6.37
N LYS A 39 16.14 -9.97 -5.70
CA LYS A 39 15.75 -11.38 -5.79
C LYS A 39 14.43 -11.59 -6.54
N ALA A 40 13.77 -10.52 -6.98
CA ALA A 40 12.43 -10.51 -7.54
C ALA A 40 11.45 -11.38 -6.72
N LYS A 41 11.49 -11.22 -5.39
CA LYS A 41 10.76 -12.07 -4.44
C LYS A 41 9.86 -11.24 -3.54
N ASN A 42 8.60 -11.64 -3.44
CA ASN A 42 7.65 -11.07 -2.49
C ASN A 42 8.08 -11.39 -1.05
N CYS A 43 8.14 -10.35 -0.22
CA CYS A 43 8.56 -10.36 1.17
C CYS A 43 7.41 -10.15 2.16
N SER A 44 6.22 -9.79 1.67
CA SER A 44 5.00 -9.73 2.48
C SER A 44 3.86 -10.46 1.77
N ARG A 45 2.78 -10.69 2.52
CA ARG A 45 1.49 -11.03 1.88
C ARG A 45 0.95 -9.77 1.19
N PRO A 46 0.30 -9.90 0.03
CA PRO A 46 -0.40 -8.79 -0.58
C PRO A 46 -1.55 -8.31 0.30
N GLU A 47 -1.67 -7.00 0.45
CA GLU A 47 -2.77 -6.34 1.11
C GLU A 47 -3.58 -5.53 0.10
N THR A 48 -4.90 -5.62 0.18
CA THR A 48 -5.80 -4.89 -0.71
C THR A 48 -6.18 -3.54 -0.13
N PHE A 49 -5.85 -2.47 -0.85
CA PHE A 49 -6.33 -1.13 -0.60
C PHE A 49 -7.55 -0.86 -1.48
N THR A 50 -8.65 -0.39 -0.89
CA THR A 50 -9.88 0.00 -1.58
C THR A 50 -10.07 1.51 -1.42
N LEU A 51 -9.80 2.25 -2.48
CA LEU A 51 -9.88 3.72 -2.50
C LEU A 51 -11.21 4.13 -3.14
N ASN A 52 -12.02 4.90 -2.42
CA ASN A 52 -13.34 5.32 -2.87
C ASN A 52 -13.70 6.70 -2.30
N SER A 53 -14.86 7.21 -2.69
CA SER A 53 -15.34 8.51 -2.19
C SER A 53 -15.51 8.54 -0.66
N ASN A 54 -15.83 7.41 -0.02
CA ASN A 54 -16.03 7.35 1.44
C ASN A 54 -14.73 7.56 2.22
N ASN A 55 -13.60 7.05 1.74
CA ASN A 55 -12.30 7.27 2.36
C ASN A 55 -11.48 8.39 1.69
N LYS A 56 -12.13 9.21 0.87
CA LYS A 56 -11.50 10.30 0.10
C LYS A 56 -10.31 9.81 -0.72
N TYR A 57 -10.43 8.59 -1.25
CA TYR A 57 -9.38 7.90 -2.00
C TYR A 57 -8.04 7.81 -1.24
N MET A 58 -8.11 7.67 0.09
CA MET A 58 -6.97 7.46 0.97
C MET A 58 -7.23 6.31 1.93
N GLU A 59 -6.27 5.40 2.07
CA GLU A 59 -6.35 4.31 3.04
C GLU A 59 -4.97 4.00 3.64
N VAL A 60 -4.98 3.56 4.90
CA VAL A 60 -3.80 3.13 5.65
C VAL A 60 -4.00 1.68 6.06
N ARG A 61 -3.05 0.81 5.73
CA ARG A 61 -3.06 -0.60 6.17
C ARG A 61 -1.69 -1.02 6.68
N LYS A 62 -1.69 -2.10 7.46
CA LYS A 62 -0.46 -2.77 7.89
C LYS A 62 -0.08 -3.84 6.88
N LEU A 63 1.16 -3.81 6.41
CA LEU A 63 1.79 -4.87 5.62
C LEU A 63 2.85 -5.61 6.44
#